data_AF-A0A7T5UJL3-F1
#
_entry.id   AF-A0A7T5UJL3-F1
#
_cell.length_a   1.000
_cell.length_b   1.000
_cell.length_c   1.000
_cell.angle_alpha   90.00
_cell.angle_beta   90.00
_cell.angle_gamma   90.00
#
_symmetry.space_group_name_H-M   'P 1'
#
loop_
_entity.id
_entity.type
_entity.pdbx_description
1 polymer ?
#
loop_
_entity_poly.entity_id
_entity_poly.type
_entity_poly.pdbx_seq_one_letter_code
_entity_poly.pdbx_strand_id
1 'polypeptide(L)'
;MQPPFLPSILVEYGTHIVLAFDTTAPGIVFLNECTGDTIGAYGIQYPHYRDSLFLTTTGPAEYPTWTWNFEQRLFEQTPPKLLTKEIREKSALAVGKLKVVQTIMRNISRLRLRFETGISLQDSVYLEKRIEALSFKNAGYDEVVLPEYPHVLLYADYAGLSPRQAADDIIFKSKIATEQLAKTELLRIIYFNKIKKAKAVAELDAITETFFRDPYVGTLS
;
A
#
# COMPACT_ATOMS: atom_id res chain seq x y z
N MET A 1 7.16 2.88 -21.62
CA MET A 1 5.86 2.21 -21.46
C MET A 1 6.00 1.31 -20.24
N GLN A 2 5.35 1.62 -19.12
CA GLN A 2 5.36 0.70 -17.97
C GLN A 2 4.68 -0.60 -18.40
N PRO A 3 5.22 -1.78 -18.06
CA PRO A 3 4.52 -3.02 -18.30
C PRO A 3 3.14 -2.92 -17.62
N PRO A 4 2.05 -3.27 -18.30
CA PRO A 4 0.73 -3.23 -17.68
C PRO A 4 0.78 -4.11 -16.43
N PHE A 5 0.31 -3.56 -15.30
CA PHE A 5 0.18 -4.33 -14.07
C PHE A 5 -0.57 -5.62 -14.38
N LEU A 6 0.02 -6.75 -14.01
CA LEU A 6 -0.53 -8.05 -14.30
C LEU A 6 -1.69 -8.31 -13.33
N PRO A 7 -2.94 -8.41 -13.83
CA PRO A 7 -4.09 -8.70 -13.00
C PRO A 7 -3.88 -10.00 -12.25
N SER A 8 -4.46 -10.04 -11.07
CA SER A 8 -4.27 -11.09 -10.10
C SER A 8 -5.62 -11.45 -9.49
N ILE A 9 -5.79 -12.71 -9.14
CA ILE A 9 -7.01 -13.22 -8.49
C ILE A 9 -6.65 -14.01 -7.24
N LEU A 10 -7.56 -13.98 -6.29
CA LEU A 10 -7.60 -14.93 -5.19
C LEU A 10 -8.59 -16.03 -5.56
N VAL A 11 -8.18 -17.28 -5.43
CA VAL A 11 -9.05 -18.44 -5.65
C VAL A 11 -9.13 -19.31 -4.40
N GLU A 12 -10.24 -20.03 -4.23
CA GLU A 12 -10.36 -21.04 -3.19
C GLU A 12 -9.47 -22.26 -3.49
N TYR A 13 -8.79 -22.76 -2.46
CA TYR A 13 -8.02 -24.00 -2.54
C TYR A 13 -8.93 -25.20 -2.78
N GLY A 14 -8.64 -26.01 -3.79
CA GLY A 14 -9.36 -27.25 -4.13
C GLY A 14 -10.47 -27.08 -5.18
N THR A 15 -11.22 -25.98 -5.17
CA THR A 15 -12.26 -25.71 -6.18
C THR A 15 -11.82 -24.69 -7.24
N HIS A 16 -10.77 -23.92 -6.95
CA HIS A 16 -10.25 -22.82 -7.78
C HIS A 16 -11.30 -21.74 -8.14
N ILE A 17 -12.38 -21.64 -7.37
CA ILE A 17 -13.40 -20.60 -7.55
C ILE A 17 -12.78 -19.24 -7.26
N VAL A 18 -13.05 -18.26 -8.11
CA VAL A 18 -12.56 -16.89 -7.96
C VAL A 18 -13.30 -16.21 -6.81
N LEU A 19 -12.54 -15.80 -5.79
CA LEU A 19 -13.05 -15.12 -4.61
C LEU A 19 -12.86 -13.61 -4.69
N ALA A 20 -11.75 -13.16 -5.27
CA ALA A 20 -11.45 -11.75 -5.45
C ALA A 20 -10.58 -11.53 -6.69
N PHE A 21 -10.67 -10.33 -7.24
CA PHE A 21 -9.89 -9.87 -8.39
C PHE A 21 -9.28 -8.50 -8.04
N ASP A 22 -8.03 -8.30 -8.45
CA ASP A 22 -7.38 -7.00 -8.44
C ASP A 22 -6.52 -6.82 -9.69
N THR A 23 -6.34 -5.58 -10.09
CA THR A 23 -5.44 -5.19 -11.19
C THR A 23 -3.98 -5.20 -10.75
N THR A 24 -3.71 -5.36 -9.45
CA THR A 24 -2.37 -5.38 -8.87
C THR A 24 -2.15 -6.60 -7.97
N ALA A 25 -0.92 -7.11 -7.93
CA ALA A 25 -0.56 -8.27 -7.11
C ALA A 25 -0.61 -8.03 -5.58
N PRO A 26 -0.19 -6.87 -5.01
CA PRO A 26 -0.07 -6.71 -3.56
C PRO A 26 -1.37 -6.95 -2.78
N GLY A 27 -2.52 -6.55 -3.34
CA GLY A 27 -3.82 -6.80 -2.73
C GLY A 27 -4.11 -8.29 -2.59
N ILE A 28 -3.85 -9.07 -3.64
CA ILE A 28 -4.04 -10.52 -3.65
C ILE A 28 -3.06 -11.23 -2.72
N VAL A 29 -1.80 -10.79 -2.68
CA VAL A 29 -0.81 -11.33 -1.73
C VAL A 29 -1.31 -11.16 -0.29
N PHE A 30 -1.76 -9.96 0.08
CA PHE A 30 -2.33 -9.71 1.40
C PHE A 30 -3.54 -10.60 1.70
N LEU A 31 -4.47 -10.74 0.75
CA LEU A 31 -5.63 -11.61 0.95
C LEU A 31 -5.22 -13.06 1.17
N ASN A 32 -4.27 -13.57 0.39
CA ASN A 32 -3.76 -14.93 0.52
C ASN A 32 -3.10 -15.19 1.89
N GLU A 33 -2.46 -14.18 2.49
CA GLU A 33 -1.95 -14.27 3.87
C GLU A 33 -3.05 -14.23 4.94
N CYS A 34 -4.24 -13.74 4.60
CA CYS A 34 -5.38 -13.62 5.50
C CYS A 34 -6.31 -14.84 5.48
N THR A 35 -6.27 -15.64 4.40
CA THR A 35 -7.15 -16.79 4.18
C THR A 35 -6.30 -18.03 3.93
N GLY A 36 -6.30 -18.98 4.87
CA GLY A 36 -5.43 -20.15 4.82
C GLY A 36 -5.81 -21.21 3.76
N ASP A 37 -6.99 -21.10 3.18
CA ASP A 37 -7.59 -22.04 2.23
C ASP A 37 -7.80 -21.38 0.85
N THR A 38 -6.85 -20.54 0.46
CA THR A 38 -6.85 -19.83 -0.82
C THR A 38 -5.49 -19.86 -1.49
N ILE A 39 -5.48 -19.54 -2.78
CA ILE A 39 -4.26 -19.39 -3.58
C ILE A 39 -4.36 -18.08 -4.36
N GLY A 40 -3.26 -17.31 -4.42
CA GLY A 40 -3.12 -16.20 -5.34
C GLY A 40 -2.64 -16.67 -6.73
N ALA A 41 -3.35 -16.30 -7.79
CA ALA A 41 -2.91 -16.49 -9.17
C ALA A 41 -2.59 -15.14 -9.81
N TYR A 42 -1.45 -15.06 -10.52
CA TYR A 42 -0.89 -13.81 -11.03
C TYR A 42 -0.70 -13.87 -12.55
N GLY A 43 -0.87 -12.74 -13.23
CA GLY A 43 -0.73 -12.69 -14.69
C GLY A 43 -1.77 -13.51 -15.42
N ILE A 44 -2.98 -13.59 -14.85
CA ILE A 44 -4.10 -14.38 -15.38
C ILE A 44 -4.56 -13.97 -16.78
N GLN A 45 -4.16 -12.78 -17.24
CA GLN A 45 -4.48 -12.32 -18.58
C GLN A 45 -3.70 -13.03 -19.70
N TYR A 46 -2.57 -13.64 -19.38
CA TYR A 46 -1.72 -14.30 -20.37
C TYR A 46 -1.96 -15.82 -20.37
N PRO A 47 -2.08 -16.48 -21.53
CA PRO A 47 -1.98 -15.91 -22.89
C PRO A 47 -3.31 -15.43 -23.50
N HIS A 48 -4.47 -15.73 -22.89
CA HIS A 48 -5.78 -15.71 -23.56
C HIS A 48 -6.58 -14.40 -23.49
N TYR A 49 -6.18 -13.43 -22.66
CA TYR A 49 -6.95 -12.21 -22.36
C TYR A 49 -6.09 -10.94 -22.49
N ARG A 50 -5.16 -10.92 -23.46
CA ARG A 50 -4.20 -9.83 -23.64
C ARG A 50 -4.86 -8.49 -23.97
N ASP A 51 -5.95 -8.54 -24.75
CA ASP A 51 -6.63 -7.33 -25.24
C ASP A 51 -7.81 -6.93 -24.35
N SER A 52 -8.44 -7.89 -23.66
CA SER A 52 -9.56 -7.66 -22.76
C SER A 52 -9.74 -8.81 -21.77
N LEU A 53 -9.92 -8.46 -20.50
CA LEU A 53 -10.22 -9.40 -19.41
C LEU A 53 -11.58 -9.04 -18.81
N PHE A 54 -12.57 -9.92 -19.00
CA PHE A 54 -13.97 -9.67 -18.58
C PHE A 54 -14.10 -9.37 -17.07
N LEU A 55 -13.24 -9.94 -16.21
CA LEU A 55 -13.25 -9.66 -14.77
C LEU A 55 -13.01 -8.19 -14.41
N THR A 56 -12.45 -7.39 -15.33
CA THR A 56 -12.29 -5.94 -15.13
C THR A 56 -13.60 -5.18 -15.20
N THR A 57 -14.61 -5.73 -15.87
CA THR A 57 -15.95 -5.13 -16.02
C THR A 57 -17.02 -5.87 -15.22
N THR A 58 -16.75 -7.09 -14.78
CA THR A 58 -17.62 -7.88 -13.90
C THR A 58 -17.65 -7.34 -12.48
N GLY A 59 -18.83 -7.30 -11.87
CA GLY A 59 -18.99 -6.88 -10.48
C GLY A 59 -18.52 -7.94 -9.47
N PRO A 60 -18.10 -7.57 -8.25
CA PRO A 60 -17.57 -8.54 -7.30
C PRO A 60 -18.54 -9.66 -6.87
N ALA A 61 -19.85 -9.43 -6.97
CA ALA A 61 -20.87 -10.44 -6.69
C ALA A 61 -20.88 -11.61 -7.68
N GLU A 62 -20.29 -11.40 -8.87
CA GLU A 62 -20.22 -12.39 -9.94
C GLU A 62 -18.88 -13.13 -9.94
N TYR A 63 -17.87 -12.72 -9.17
CA TYR A 63 -16.59 -13.44 -9.14
C TYR A 63 -16.74 -14.94 -8.85
N PRO A 64 -17.58 -15.38 -7.90
CA PRO A 64 -17.77 -16.81 -7.63
C PRO A 64 -18.31 -17.62 -8.79
N THR A 65 -18.89 -17.00 -9.83
CA THR A 65 -19.39 -17.73 -11.01
C THR A 65 -18.27 -18.18 -11.94
N TRP A 66 -17.03 -17.84 -11.61
CA TRP A 66 -15.86 -18.18 -12.39
C TRP A 66 -14.88 -19.03 -11.59
N THR A 67 -14.32 -20.03 -12.25
CA THR A 67 -13.25 -20.90 -11.76
C THR A 67 -12.01 -20.68 -12.61
N TRP A 68 -10.83 -20.68 -11.99
CA TRP A 68 -9.56 -20.56 -12.70
C TRP A 68 -8.94 -21.93 -12.95
N ASN A 69 -8.79 -22.30 -14.22
CA ASN A 69 -8.06 -23.48 -14.64
C ASN A 69 -6.56 -23.14 -14.69
N PHE A 70 -5.77 -23.64 -13.75
CA PHE A 70 -4.33 -23.35 -13.68
C PHE A 70 -3.51 -23.96 -14.83
N GLU A 71 -3.91 -25.13 -15.33
CA GLU A 71 -3.19 -25.83 -16.40
C GLU A 71 -3.38 -25.11 -17.73
N GLN A 72 -4.63 -24.80 -18.07
CA GLN A 72 -4.98 -24.14 -19.32
C GLN A 72 -4.87 -22.62 -19.25
N ARG A 73 -4.80 -22.04 -18.04
CA ARG A 73 -4.82 -20.59 -17.78
C ARG A 73 -6.06 -19.92 -18.37
N LEU A 74 -7.22 -20.52 -18.12
CA LEU A 74 -8.52 -20.08 -18.63
C LEU A 74 -9.53 -19.96 -17.49
N PHE A 75 -10.50 -19.06 -17.69
CA PHE A 75 -11.69 -18.97 -16.85
C PHE A 75 -12.79 -19.88 -17.37
N GLU A 76 -13.35 -20.67 -16.46
CA GLU A 76 -14.47 -21.55 -16.70
C GLU A 76 -15.66 -21.14 -15.84
N GLN A 77 -16.88 -21.46 -16.30
CA GLN A 77 -18.07 -21.26 -15.48
C GLN A 77 -18.06 -22.22 -14.29
N THR A 78 -18.19 -21.67 -13.08
CA THR A 78 -18.23 -22.49 -11.87
C THR A 78 -19.48 -23.36 -11.87
N PRO A 79 -19.36 -24.68 -11.64
CA PRO A 79 -20.50 -25.58 -11.56
C PRO A 79 -21.55 -25.08 -10.53
N PRO A 80 -22.85 -25.02 -10.86
CA PRO A 80 -23.88 -24.49 -9.96
C PRO A 80 -23.91 -25.13 -8.56
N LYS A 81 -23.57 -26.42 -8.48
CA LYS A 81 -23.47 -27.17 -7.21
C LYS A 81 -22.41 -26.64 -6.24
N LEU A 82 -21.39 -25.93 -6.75
CA LEU A 82 -20.33 -25.33 -5.95
C LEU A 82 -20.63 -23.87 -5.57
N LEU A 83 -21.66 -23.25 -6.16
CA LEU A 83 -22.08 -21.87 -5.89
C LEU A 83 -22.90 -21.76 -4.60
N THR A 84 -22.34 -22.23 -3.50
CA THR A 84 -22.99 -22.21 -2.19
C THR A 84 -23.04 -20.79 -1.61
N LYS A 85 -23.89 -20.61 -0.60
CA LYS A 85 -23.95 -19.36 0.17
C LYS A 85 -22.60 -19.04 0.84
N GLU A 86 -21.93 -20.06 1.36
CA GLU A 86 -20.62 -19.94 2.01
C GLU A 86 -19.54 -19.39 1.06
N ILE A 87 -19.47 -19.89 -0.18
CA ILE A 87 -18.54 -19.39 -1.19
C ILE A 87 -18.81 -17.92 -1.52
N ARG A 88 -20.09 -17.55 -1.64
CA ARG A 88 -20.49 -16.15 -1.90
C ARG A 88 -20.10 -15.24 -0.73
N GLU A 89 -20.30 -15.69 0.51
CA GLU A 89 -19.92 -14.96 1.72
C GLU A 89 -18.39 -14.83 1.83
N LYS A 90 -17.64 -15.88 1.52
CA LYS A 90 -16.18 -15.90 1.50
C LYS A 90 -15.62 -14.94 0.44
N SER A 91 -16.20 -14.94 -0.76
CA SER A 91 -15.85 -13.98 -1.81
C SER A 91 -16.18 -12.54 -1.39
N ALA A 92 -17.38 -12.29 -0.84
CA ALA A 92 -17.76 -10.97 -0.34
C ALA A 92 -16.80 -10.47 0.75
N LEU A 93 -16.38 -11.35 1.68
CA LEU A 93 -15.40 -11.04 2.71
C LEU A 93 -14.03 -10.71 2.10
N ALA A 94 -13.54 -11.50 1.15
CA ALA A 94 -12.26 -11.26 0.48
C ALA A 94 -12.24 -9.91 -0.26
N VAL A 95 -13.30 -9.62 -1.02
CA VAL A 95 -13.49 -8.34 -1.70
C VAL A 95 -13.57 -7.19 -0.71
N GLY A 96 -14.30 -7.37 0.40
CA GLY A 96 -14.38 -6.38 1.47
C GLY A 96 -13.01 -6.07 2.05
N LYS A 97 -12.23 -7.09 2.42
CA LYS A 97 -10.87 -6.93 2.97
C LYS A 97 -9.99 -6.14 2.01
N LEU A 98 -10.06 -6.46 0.71
CA LEU A 98 -9.31 -5.76 -0.33
C LEU A 98 -9.67 -4.27 -0.40
N LYS A 99 -10.97 -3.95 -0.43
CA LYS A 99 -11.46 -2.57 -0.48
C LYS A 99 -11.02 -1.76 0.73
N VAL A 100 -11.09 -2.34 1.94
CA VAL A 100 -10.65 -1.66 3.16
C VAL A 100 -9.14 -1.43 3.15
N VAL A 101 -8.34 -2.44 2.76
CA VAL A 101 -6.89 -2.28 2.61
C VAL A 101 -6.54 -1.17 1.65
N GLN A 102 -7.13 -1.17 0.45
CA GLN A 102 -6.90 -0.13 -0.55
C GLN A 102 -7.30 1.26 -0.03
N THR A 103 -8.41 1.35 0.70
CA THR A 103 -8.88 2.61 1.31
C THR A 103 -7.90 3.12 2.36
N ILE A 104 -7.42 2.26 3.26
CA ILE A 104 -6.46 2.62 4.30
C ILE A 104 -5.12 3.02 3.67
N MET A 105 -4.60 2.21 2.73
CA MET A 105 -3.35 2.51 2.05
C MET A 105 -3.41 3.83 1.29
N ARG A 106 -4.50 4.10 0.56
CA ARG A 106 -4.69 5.39 -0.14
C ARG A 106 -4.66 6.56 0.83
N ASN A 107 -5.31 6.45 1.99
CA ASN A 107 -5.28 7.51 2.99
C ASN A 107 -3.90 7.65 3.63
N ILE A 108 -3.24 6.56 4.00
CA ILE A 108 -1.86 6.57 4.51
C ILE A 108 -0.90 7.23 3.50
N SER A 109 -1.00 6.87 2.21
CA SER A 109 -0.19 7.50 1.16
C SER A 109 -0.47 9.00 1.05
N ARG A 110 -1.74 9.44 1.14
CA ARG A 110 -2.08 10.87 1.18
C ARG A 110 -1.49 11.58 2.40
N LEU A 111 -1.51 10.93 3.57
CA LEU A 111 -0.89 11.48 4.77
C LEU A 111 0.63 11.64 4.56
N ARG A 112 1.29 10.63 3.99
CA ARG A 112 2.74 10.68 3.69
C ARG A 112 3.08 11.78 2.68
N LEU A 113 2.31 11.91 1.59
CA LEU A 113 2.52 12.93 0.55
C LEU A 113 2.53 14.37 1.09
N ARG A 114 1.77 14.67 2.14
CA ARG A 114 1.75 16.02 2.74
C ARG A 114 3.06 16.39 3.46
N PHE A 115 3.85 15.39 3.83
CA PHE A 115 5.11 15.55 4.54
C PHE A 115 6.32 15.18 3.67
N GLU A 116 6.11 14.70 2.45
CA GLU A 116 7.16 14.58 1.45
C GLU A 116 7.66 16.00 1.13
N THR A 117 8.87 16.31 1.59
CA THR A 117 9.51 17.62 1.37
C THR A 117 10.15 17.74 -0.01
N GLY A 118 9.61 17.07 -1.04
CA GLY A 118 10.08 17.16 -2.42
C GLY A 118 9.67 16.00 -3.32
N ILE A 119 10.58 15.54 -4.18
CA ILE A 119 10.29 14.64 -5.30
C ILE A 119 10.22 13.20 -4.81
N SER A 120 9.13 12.48 -5.11
CA SER A 120 8.98 11.06 -4.78
C SER A 120 10.15 10.23 -5.30
N LEU A 121 10.58 9.20 -4.54
CA LEU A 121 11.74 8.33 -4.81
C LEU A 121 13.13 8.92 -4.47
N GLN A 122 13.21 10.01 -3.70
CA GLN A 122 14.47 10.59 -3.20
C GLN A 122 14.79 10.24 -1.72
N ASP A 123 14.22 9.17 -1.17
CA ASP A 123 14.40 8.81 0.25
C ASP A 123 15.87 8.68 0.66
N SER A 124 16.74 8.20 -0.24
CA SER A 124 18.19 8.14 -0.03
C SER A 124 18.84 9.52 0.08
N VAL A 125 18.39 10.49 -0.73
CA VAL A 125 18.89 11.87 -0.72
C VAL A 125 18.50 12.58 0.57
N TYR A 126 17.30 12.33 1.11
CA TYR A 126 16.90 12.89 2.41
C TYR A 126 17.69 12.30 3.58
N LEU A 127 18.04 11.02 3.49
CA LEU A 127 18.93 10.38 4.45
C LEU A 127 20.33 10.98 4.39
N GLU A 128 20.90 11.14 3.19
CA GLU A 128 22.21 11.78 2.97
C GLU A 128 22.24 13.21 3.50
N LYS A 129 21.23 14.03 3.15
CA LYS A 129 21.06 15.40 3.68
C LYS A 129 21.08 15.44 5.22
N ARG A 130 20.37 14.50 5.85
CA ARG A 130 20.33 14.39 7.32
C ARG A 130 21.71 14.01 7.89
N ILE A 131 22.40 13.05 7.28
CA ILE A 131 23.73 12.60 7.71
C ILE A 131 24.71 13.77 7.63
N GLU A 132 24.76 14.48 6.50
CA GLU A 132 25.61 15.66 6.34
C GLU A 132 25.30 16.75 7.37
N ALA A 133 24.02 17.09 7.57
CA ALA A 133 23.63 18.11 8.54
C ALA A 133 24.00 17.71 9.99
N LEU A 134 23.87 16.42 10.34
CA LEU A 134 24.32 15.90 11.64
C LEU A 134 25.84 15.95 11.78
N SER A 135 26.58 15.61 10.74
CA SER A 135 28.05 15.67 10.74
C SER A 135 28.54 17.11 10.90
N PHE A 136 27.97 18.08 10.17
CA PHE A 136 28.29 19.50 10.32
C PHE A 136 27.98 20.01 11.74
N LYS A 137 26.84 19.61 12.31
CA LYS A 137 26.49 19.92 13.70
C LYS A 137 27.48 19.31 14.70
N ASN A 138 27.88 18.06 14.49
CA ASN A 138 28.83 17.36 15.37
C ASN A 138 30.26 17.94 15.27
N ALA A 139 30.61 18.53 14.12
CA ALA A 139 31.82 19.33 13.94
C ALA A 139 31.75 20.72 14.61
N GLY A 140 30.66 21.03 15.33
CA GLY A 140 30.48 22.32 16.00
C GLY A 140 30.02 23.44 15.08
N TYR A 141 29.48 23.12 13.90
CA TYR A 141 29.14 24.07 12.84
C TYR A 141 30.35 24.87 12.34
N ASP A 142 31.52 24.24 12.30
CA ASP A 142 32.76 24.87 11.83
C ASP A 142 32.70 25.19 10.33
N GLU A 143 32.65 26.47 9.99
CA GLU A 143 32.54 26.94 8.61
C GLU A 143 33.77 26.59 7.75
N VAL A 144 34.92 26.24 8.35
CA VAL A 144 36.11 25.81 7.61
C VAL A 144 35.87 24.48 6.88
N VAL A 145 35.10 23.57 7.48
CA VAL A 145 34.75 22.26 6.90
C VAL A 145 33.43 22.30 6.14
N LEU A 146 32.75 23.45 6.06
CA LEU A 146 31.48 23.62 5.36
C LEU A 146 31.47 23.13 3.90
N PRO A 147 32.56 23.31 3.10
CA PRO A 147 32.63 22.76 1.74
C PRO A 147 32.45 21.23 1.64
N GLU A 148 32.63 20.50 2.74
CA GLU A 148 32.42 19.04 2.82
C GLU A 148 30.93 18.65 2.97
N TYR A 149 30.05 19.62 3.21
CA TYR A 149 28.60 19.43 3.44
C TYR A 149 27.76 20.13 2.37
N PRO A 150 27.85 19.71 1.09
CA PRO A 150 27.25 20.41 -0.04
C PRO A 150 25.73 20.55 0.08
N HIS A 151 25.02 19.62 0.72
CA HIS A 151 23.58 19.74 0.88
C HIS A 151 23.17 20.84 1.87
N VAL A 152 23.98 21.06 2.92
CA VAL A 152 23.75 22.14 3.89
C VAL A 152 23.96 23.49 3.20
N LEU A 153 25.02 23.61 2.40
CA LEU A 153 25.32 24.80 1.59
C LEU A 153 24.19 25.13 0.61
N LEU A 154 23.83 24.16 -0.25
CA LEU A 154 22.79 24.34 -1.25
C LEU A 154 21.45 24.72 -0.62
N TYR A 155 21.12 24.14 0.54
CA TYR A 155 19.89 24.45 1.23
C TYR A 155 19.93 25.83 1.92
N ALA A 156 21.07 26.22 2.49
CA ALA A 156 21.28 27.56 3.05
C ALA A 156 21.09 28.66 2.00
N ASP A 157 21.71 28.49 0.83
CA ASP A 157 21.60 29.41 -0.29
C ASP A 157 20.17 29.50 -0.82
N TYR A 158 19.51 28.35 -1.00
CA TYR A 158 18.13 28.30 -1.47
C TYR A 158 17.13 28.95 -0.50
N ALA A 159 17.28 28.67 0.81
CA ALA A 159 16.34 29.11 1.83
C ALA A 159 16.66 30.50 2.41
N GLY A 160 17.79 31.11 2.04
CA GLY A 160 18.26 32.38 2.62
C GLY A 160 18.59 32.26 4.10
N LEU A 161 19.11 31.11 4.53
CA LEU A 161 19.45 30.79 5.93
C LEU A 161 20.98 30.79 6.12
N SER A 162 21.44 30.97 7.35
CA SER A 162 22.84 30.64 7.65
C SER A 162 23.07 29.13 7.53
N PRO A 163 24.30 28.66 7.23
CA PRO A 163 24.61 27.22 7.18
C PRO A 163 24.21 26.46 8.44
N ARG A 164 24.37 27.10 9.61
CA ARG A 164 23.92 26.56 10.89
C ARG A 164 22.39 26.39 10.94
N GLN A 165 21.64 27.43 10.58
CA GLN A 165 20.18 27.39 10.55
C GLN A 165 19.68 26.35 9.53
N ALA A 166 20.33 26.27 8.37
CA ALA A 166 20.05 25.30 7.33
C ALA A 166 20.23 23.85 7.84
N ALA A 167 21.33 23.56 8.52
CA ALA A 167 21.59 22.24 9.09
C ALA A 167 20.56 21.86 10.18
N ASP A 168 20.25 22.78 11.10
CA ASP A 168 19.23 22.52 12.12
C ASP A 168 17.83 22.33 11.52
N ASP A 169 17.47 23.08 10.48
CA ASP A 169 16.19 22.91 9.76
C ASP A 169 16.12 21.58 9.00
N ILE A 170 17.20 21.15 8.33
CA ILE A 170 17.28 19.83 7.69
C ILE A 170 17.07 18.71 8.72
N ILE A 171 17.75 18.79 9.87
CA ILE A 171 17.62 17.81 10.95
C ILE A 171 16.18 17.79 11.48
N PHE A 172 15.60 18.96 11.73
CA PHE A 172 14.24 19.09 12.24
C PHE A 172 13.20 18.52 11.27
N LYS A 173 13.28 18.87 9.98
CA LYS A 173 12.41 18.34 8.93
C LYS A 173 12.54 16.83 8.78
N SER A 174 13.76 16.31 8.83
CA SER A 174 14.01 14.86 8.79
C SER A 174 13.41 14.13 10.00
N LYS A 175 13.49 14.74 11.20
CA LYS A 175 12.85 14.19 12.41
C LYS A 175 11.33 14.14 12.27
N ILE A 176 10.70 15.22 11.80
CA ILE A 176 9.25 15.25 11.54
C ILE A 176 8.88 14.14 10.54
N ALA A 177 9.56 14.07 9.40
CA ALA A 177 9.28 13.05 8.38
C ALA A 177 9.39 11.62 8.94
N THR A 178 10.45 11.34 9.73
CA THR A 178 10.64 10.04 10.38
C THR A 178 9.51 9.72 11.36
N GLU A 179 9.09 10.67 12.19
CA GLU A 179 7.97 10.49 13.12
C GLU A 179 6.65 10.23 12.39
N GLN A 180 6.38 10.92 11.28
CA GLN A 180 5.17 10.71 10.48
C GLN A 180 5.19 9.35 9.77
N LEU A 181 6.35 8.92 9.26
CA LEU A 181 6.52 7.58 8.69
C LEU A 181 6.26 6.50 9.74
N ALA A 182 6.82 6.65 10.94
CA ALA A 182 6.59 5.73 12.05
C ALA A 182 5.11 5.65 12.46
N LYS A 183 4.43 6.80 12.58
CA LYS A 183 3.00 6.87 12.91
C LYS A 183 2.12 6.25 11.83
N THR A 184 2.37 6.55 10.56
CA THR A 184 1.61 5.97 9.44
C THR A 184 1.86 4.47 9.28
N GLU A 185 3.08 4.00 9.58
CA GLU A 185 3.39 2.57 9.60
C GLU A 185 2.69 1.85 10.76
N LEU A 186 2.65 2.47 11.94
CA LEU A 186 1.88 1.95 13.07
C LEU A 186 0.39 1.81 12.72
N LEU A 187 -0.22 2.80 12.08
CA LEU A 187 -1.59 2.69 11.58
C LEU A 187 -1.75 1.52 10.61
N ARG A 188 -0.85 1.40 9.62
CA ARG A 188 -0.88 0.29 8.66
C ARG A 188 -0.91 -1.05 9.38
N ILE A 189 0.01 -1.26 10.33
CA ILE A 189 0.14 -2.50 11.10
C ILE A 189 -1.13 -2.77 11.92
N ILE A 190 -1.62 -1.78 12.68
CA ILE A 190 -2.82 -1.93 13.53
C ILE A 190 -4.02 -2.35 12.70
N TYR A 191 -4.32 -1.61 11.63
CA TYR A 191 -5.54 -1.85 10.86
C TYR A 191 -5.41 -3.07 9.95
N PHE A 192 -4.24 -3.36 9.38
CA PHE A 192 -4.05 -4.60 8.61
C PHE A 192 -4.24 -5.83 9.50
N ASN A 193 -3.76 -5.79 10.75
CA ASN A 193 -3.99 -6.87 11.70
C ASN A 193 -5.48 -7.04 12.06
N LYS A 194 -6.24 -5.94 12.19
CA LYS A 194 -7.69 -6.00 12.38
C LYS A 194 -8.39 -6.62 11.17
N ILE A 195 -8.04 -6.17 9.96
CA ILE A 195 -8.60 -6.68 8.70
C ILE A 195 -8.29 -8.17 8.55
N LYS A 196 -7.06 -8.60 8.84
CA LYS A 196 -6.66 -10.01 8.79
C LYS A 196 -7.55 -10.89 9.66
N LYS A 197 -7.86 -10.44 10.88
CA LYS A 197 -8.67 -11.16 11.85
C LYS A 197 -10.19 -11.12 11.58
N ALA A 198 -10.66 -10.19 10.75
CA ALA A 198 -12.08 -10.06 10.46
C ALA A 198 -12.65 -11.32 9.77
N LYS A 199 -13.81 -11.77 10.23
CA LYS A 199 -14.52 -12.96 9.74
C LYS A 199 -15.83 -12.63 9.04
N ALA A 200 -16.30 -11.39 9.15
CA ALA A 200 -17.53 -10.93 8.52
C ALA A 200 -17.36 -9.56 7.85
N VAL A 201 -18.17 -9.30 6.82
CA VAL A 201 -18.14 -8.01 6.11
C VAL A 201 -18.49 -6.85 7.04
N ALA A 202 -19.45 -7.01 7.94
CA ALA A 202 -19.83 -5.97 8.90
C ALA A 202 -18.68 -5.52 9.83
N GLU A 203 -17.75 -6.41 10.15
CA GLU A 203 -16.56 -6.06 10.94
C GLU A 203 -15.62 -5.14 10.17
N LEU A 204 -15.57 -5.27 8.83
CA LEU A 204 -14.74 -4.44 7.96
C LEU A 204 -15.25 -3.00 7.90
N ASP A 205 -16.58 -2.81 7.93
CA ASP A 205 -17.20 -1.49 7.98
C ASP A 205 -16.82 -0.79 9.30
N ALA A 206 -16.95 -1.49 10.43
CA ALA A 206 -16.53 -0.97 11.74
C ALA A 206 -15.03 -0.63 11.81
N ILE A 207 -14.17 -1.45 11.20
CA ILE A 207 -12.73 -1.18 11.08
C ILE A 207 -12.49 0.11 10.29
N THR A 208 -13.21 0.30 9.20
CA THR A 208 -13.09 1.49 8.34
C THR A 208 -13.55 2.75 9.07
N GLU A 209 -14.68 2.70 9.77
CA GLU A 209 -15.15 3.81 10.60
C GLU A 209 -14.15 4.17 11.70
N THR A 210 -13.61 3.15 12.38
CA THR A 210 -12.59 3.35 13.43
C THR A 210 -11.35 4.02 12.85
N PHE A 211 -10.91 3.61 11.65
CA PHE A 211 -9.77 4.22 10.96
C PHE A 211 -9.99 5.72 10.71
N PHE A 212 -11.17 6.12 10.24
CA PHE A 212 -11.46 7.54 9.99
C PHE A 212 -11.65 8.37 11.26
N ARG A 213 -12.04 7.74 12.38
CA ARG A 213 -12.12 8.40 13.69
C ARG A 213 -10.78 8.46 14.43
N ASP A 214 -9.75 7.80 13.91
CA ASP A 214 -8.42 7.84 14.51
C ASP A 214 -7.94 9.31 14.53
N PRO A 215 -7.55 9.87 15.69
CA PRO A 215 -7.18 11.28 15.80
C PRO A 215 -6.07 11.68 14.84
N TYR A 216 -5.17 10.76 14.49
CA TYR A 216 -4.10 11.03 13.54
C TYR A 216 -4.60 11.13 12.10
N VAL A 217 -5.70 10.46 11.77
CA VAL A 217 -6.37 10.57 10.46
C VAL A 217 -7.27 11.81 10.42
N GLY A 218 -8.00 12.08 11.52
CA GLY A 218 -8.96 13.19 11.63
C GLY A 218 -8.35 14.58 11.86
N THR A 219 -7.13 14.68 12.40
CA THR A 219 -6.43 15.98 12.53
C THR A 219 -5.99 16.58 11.19
N LEU A 220 -6.29 15.91 10.08
CA LEU A 220 -5.76 16.22 8.75
C LEU A 220 -6.89 16.32 7.69
N SER A 221 -8.16 16.26 8.07
CA SER A 221 -9.32 16.62 7.23
C SER A 221 -9.75 18.05 7.48
#